data_AF-W2RLW4-F1
#
_entry.id   AF-W2RLW4-F1
#
_cell.length_a   1.000
_cell.length_b   1.000
_cell.length_c   1.000
_cell.angle_alpha   90.00
_cell.angle_beta   90.00
_cell.angle_gamma   90.00
#
_symmetry.space_group_name_H-M   'P 1'
#
loop_
_entity.id
_entity.type
_entity.pdbx_description
1 polymer ?
#
loop_
_entity_poly.entity_id
_entity_poly.type
_entity_poly.pdbx_seq_one_letter_code
_entity_poly.pdbx_strand_id
1 'polypeptide(L)'
;MKVAEDVLFTTLKVNTPFEALQLTQKQTSRKLSYSIGHATNNLNLGCDCLGVIKYLDGVVIDSEGQGAITPHVICLHEQDNGIGWKHTNWRTSRAVVTRNRELVVQFVVTLANYDYAFAYKFDLSRSITIETRATGILSVVSIDPGKRSKYVNVASPGVLAQNYEHVICVRMDPAIDGYDNTVRCGPKNPVGNLYEVRREPVEKSKWVDATTQHNFTPADTQLLLAQRESIQAQRALFAQHHVWITRYLDQELYAGGRYPLQSKKEVGGVGDAGKRENNACRGPSDQTAPDRFLQPKSIH
;
A
#
# COMPACT_ATOMS: atom_id res chain seq x y z
N MET A 1 -23.10 -21.32 6.53
CA MET A 1 -21.83 -21.90 6.04
C MET A 1 -21.50 -21.12 4.78
N LYS A 2 -20.77 -20.02 4.89
CA LYS A 2 -19.30 -19.83 4.89
C LYS A 2 -18.81 -19.34 3.51
N VAL A 3 -17.92 -18.34 3.56
CA VAL A 3 -16.96 -17.85 2.54
C VAL A 3 -17.36 -16.60 1.72
N ALA A 4 -17.09 -15.42 2.28
CA ALA A 4 -16.64 -14.25 1.53
C ALA A 4 -15.46 -13.57 2.23
N GLU A 5 -14.24 -13.89 1.77
CA GLU A 5 -12.98 -13.26 2.14
C GLU A 5 -12.67 -12.18 1.07
N ASP A 6 -12.73 -10.91 1.45
CA ASP A 6 -12.41 -9.78 0.58
C ASP A 6 -10.94 -9.40 0.76
N VAL A 7 -10.17 -9.31 -0.34
CA VAL A 7 -8.79 -8.79 -0.37
C VAL A 7 -8.78 -7.41 -0.99
N LEU A 8 -8.08 -6.48 -0.35
CA LEU A 8 -7.87 -5.12 -0.81
C LEU A 8 -6.45 -4.98 -1.34
N PHE A 9 -6.29 -4.39 -2.52
CA PHE A 9 -5.01 -3.85 -2.96
C PHE A 9 -5.12 -2.34 -3.04
N THR A 10 -4.27 -1.63 -2.32
CA THR A 10 -4.22 -0.17 -2.41
C THR A 10 -2.93 0.29 -3.02
N THR A 11 -3.05 1.27 -3.91
CA THR A 11 -1.96 1.94 -4.56
C THR A 11 -1.57 3.17 -3.75
N LEU A 12 -0.35 3.17 -3.22
CA LEU A 12 0.27 4.32 -2.56
C LEU A 12 1.34 4.89 -3.50
N LYS A 13 1.26 6.19 -3.77
CA LYS A 13 2.37 6.92 -4.39
C LYS A 13 3.12 7.69 -3.29
N VAL A 14 4.44 7.58 -3.26
CA VAL A 14 5.24 8.29 -2.26
C VAL A 14 5.55 9.68 -2.76
N ASN A 15 4.94 10.68 -2.12
CA ASN A 15 5.28 12.10 -2.31
C ASN A 15 6.63 12.41 -1.65
N THR A 16 7.70 12.13 -2.36
CA THR A 16 9.00 12.77 -2.13
C THR A 16 9.19 13.82 -3.22
N PRO A 17 10.03 14.86 -3.04
CA PRO A 17 10.33 15.79 -4.12
C PRO A 17 10.83 15.10 -5.40
N PHE A 18 11.24 13.83 -5.31
CA PHE A 18 11.64 12.97 -6.40
C PHE A 18 11.31 11.50 -6.03
N GLU A 19 10.36 10.89 -6.76
CA GLU A 19 9.46 9.82 -6.30
C GLU A 19 10.11 8.38 -6.14
N ALA A 20 9.27 7.40 -5.71
CA ALA A 20 9.31 5.96 -5.18
C ALA A 20 9.84 4.65 -5.88
N LEU A 21 9.15 3.47 -5.85
CA LEU A 21 9.26 2.19 -6.67
C LEU A 21 8.01 1.28 -6.47
N GLN A 22 7.37 0.66 -7.48
CA GLN A 22 7.78 -0.59 -8.18
C GLN A 22 8.34 -0.29 -9.59
N LEU A 23 9.40 -1.02 -9.98
CA LEU A 23 10.33 -0.67 -11.07
C LEU A 23 9.64 -0.48 -12.44
N THR A 24 9.29 0.77 -12.75
CA THR A 24 9.12 1.28 -14.12
C THR A 24 10.25 2.24 -14.47
N GLN A 25 11.49 1.94 -14.07
CA GLN A 25 12.66 2.60 -14.69
C GLN A 25 12.62 2.31 -16.19
N LYS A 26 12.58 3.37 -17.02
CA LYS A 26 12.66 3.32 -18.50
C LYS A 26 12.13 2.01 -19.09
N GLN A 27 10.80 1.85 -19.11
CA GLN A 27 10.15 0.64 -19.63
C GLN A 27 10.42 0.34 -21.13
N THR A 28 11.29 1.12 -21.81
CA THR A 28 11.83 0.86 -23.14
C THR A 28 13.08 -0.04 -23.16
N SER A 29 13.71 -0.37 -22.02
CA SER A 29 14.94 -1.20 -22.03
C SER A 29 14.99 -2.24 -20.91
N ARG A 30 14.53 -3.47 -21.18
CA ARG A 30 15.01 -4.79 -20.69
C ARG A 30 15.48 -4.99 -19.22
N LYS A 31 15.34 -4.07 -18.28
CA LYS A 31 16.05 -4.11 -17.00
C LYS A 31 15.13 -4.40 -15.82
N LEU A 32 15.28 -5.66 -15.39
CA LEU A 32 15.04 -6.29 -14.08
C LEU A 32 13.76 -5.99 -13.29
N SER A 33 13.06 -7.09 -12.98
CA SER A 33 12.19 -7.23 -11.81
C SER A 33 13.03 -7.88 -10.71
N TYR A 34 13.15 -7.21 -9.56
CA TYR A 34 13.87 -7.74 -8.40
C TYR A 34 12.88 -8.20 -7.32
N SER A 35 13.27 -9.22 -6.56
CA SER A 35 12.60 -9.56 -5.30
C SER A 35 13.03 -8.56 -4.23
N ILE A 36 12.06 -7.91 -3.58
CA ILE A 36 12.31 -6.97 -2.48
C ILE A 36 13.05 -7.67 -1.33
N GLY A 37 12.72 -8.94 -1.04
CA GLY A 37 13.37 -9.70 0.02
C GLY A 37 14.89 -9.87 -0.21
N HIS A 38 15.29 -10.14 -1.45
CA HIS A 38 16.71 -10.27 -1.83
C HIS A 38 17.49 -8.94 -1.79
N ALA A 39 16.77 -7.82 -1.91
CA ALA A 39 17.35 -6.48 -1.94
C ALA A 39 17.38 -5.80 -0.56
N THR A 40 16.98 -6.52 0.49
CA THR A 40 16.89 -5.97 1.86
C THR A 40 18.27 -5.75 2.44
N ASN A 41 18.48 -4.61 3.09
CA ASN A 41 19.75 -4.25 3.72
C ASN A 41 19.88 -4.86 5.11
N ASN A 42 21.13 -4.99 5.57
CA ASN A 42 21.43 -5.28 6.97
C ASN A 42 21.43 -3.95 7.73
N LEU A 43 20.50 -3.80 8.67
CA LEU A 43 20.27 -2.55 9.39
C LEU A 43 21.20 -2.44 10.60
N ASN A 44 21.77 -1.27 10.82
CA ASN A 44 22.67 -0.97 11.92
C ASN A 44 22.01 -0.14 13.01
N LEU A 45 22.34 -0.47 14.27
CA LEU A 45 21.87 0.25 15.45
C LEU A 45 22.45 1.68 15.46
N GLY A 46 21.59 2.66 15.66
CA GLY A 46 21.97 4.09 15.74
C GLY A 46 22.12 4.79 14.40
N CYS A 47 22.14 4.05 13.28
CA CYS A 47 22.15 4.61 11.93
C CYS A 47 20.77 4.46 11.29
N ASP A 48 20.35 3.22 11.01
CA ASP A 48 19.10 2.93 10.30
C ASP A 48 17.89 2.94 11.24
N CYS A 49 18.08 2.43 12.46
CA CYS A 49 17.05 2.38 13.49
C CYS A 49 17.63 2.90 14.82
N LEU A 50 16.91 3.82 15.47
CA LEU A 50 17.36 4.53 16.66
C LEU A 50 16.52 4.15 17.89
N GLY A 51 17.18 3.94 19.03
CA GLY A 51 16.55 3.60 20.30
C GLY A 51 16.91 2.20 20.77
N VAL A 52 15.96 1.50 21.37
CA VAL A 52 16.12 0.11 21.80
C VAL A 52 15.51 -0.80 20.76
N ILE A 53 16.35 -1.47 19.99
CA ILE A 53 15.96 -2.18 18.78
C ILE A 53 16.04 -3.69 18.98
N LYS A 54 15.04 -4.40 18.46
CA LYS A 54 15.11 -5.83 18.19
C LYS A 54 15.23 -6.05 16.69
N TYR A 55 16.20 -6.86 16.29
CA TYR A 55 16.41 -7.21 14.90
C TYR A 55 15.88 -8.61 14.61
N LEU A 56 15.33 -8.79 13.42
CA LEU A 56 15.02 -10.10 12.87
C LEU A 56 15.90 -10.34 11.65
N ASP A 57 16.46 -11.53 11.60
CA ASP A 57 17.28 -11.99 10.48
C ASP A 57 16.38 -12.61 9.40
N GLY A 58 16.85 -12.56 8.16
CA GLY A 58 16.21 -13.18 7.01
C GLY A 58 17.00 -14.39 6.53
N VAL A 59 16.37 -15.21 5.71
CA VAL A 59 17.04 -16.27 4.95
C VAL A 59 16.71 -16.09 3.48
N VAL A 60 17.74 -15.96 2.66
CA VAL A 60 17.63 -15.83 1.19
C VAL A 60 18.31 -17.01 0.52
N ILE A 61 17.92 -17.32 -0.72
CA ILE A 61 18.44 -18.47 -1.46
C ILE A 61 19.36 -17.97 -2.59
N ASP A 62 20.58 -18.47 -2.68
CA ASP A 62 21.50 -18.11 -3.78
C ASP A 62 21.14 -18.80 -5.12
N SER A 63 21.93 -18.51 -6.16
CA SER A 63 21.75 -19.09 -7.49
C SER A 63 21.92 -20.62 -7.52
N GLU A 64 22.61 -21.17 -6.53
CA GLU A 64 22.92 -22.58 -6.36
C GLU A 64 21.86 -23.30 -5.50
N GLY A 65 20.87 -22.55 -4.98
CA GLY A 65 19.79 -23.08 -4.15
C GLY A 65 20.16 -23.21 -2.67
N GLN A 66 21.29 -22.66 -2.22
CA GLN A 66 21.70 -22.70 -0.83
C GLN A 66 21.09 -21.53 -0.05
N GLY A 67 20.66 -21.81 1.18
CA GLY A 67 20.14 -20.79 2.09
C GLY A 67 21.29 -20.03 2.76
N ALA A 68 21.27 -18.70 2.64
CA ALA A 68 22.17 -17.79 3.33
C ALA A 68 21.39 -16.93 4.34
N ILE A 69 21.92 -16.82 5.56
CA ILE A 69 21.36 -15.94 6.59
C ILE A 69 21.76 -14.50 6.26
N THR A 70 20.77 -13.63 6.26
CA THR A 70 20.93 -12.19 6.06
C THR A 70 20.60 -11.50 7.40
N PRO A 71 21.61 -11.06 8.17
CA PRO A 71 21.38 -10.56 9.51
C PRO A 71 20.72 -9.17 9.50
N HIS A 72 19.90 -8.91 10.51
CA HIS A 72 19.33 -7.59 10.82
C HIS A 72 18.51 -6.95 9.69
N VAL A 73 17.75 -7.74 8.94
CA VAL A 73 16.97 -7.25 7.79
C VAL A 73 15.68 -6.52 8.18
N ILE A 74 15.14 -6.79 9.36
CA ILE A 74 13.99 -6.08 9.92
C ILE A 74 14.38 -5.53 11.27
N CYS A 75 14.05 -4.26 11.51
CA CYS A 75 14.14 -3.67 12.84
C CYS A 75 12.74 -3.47 13.43
N LEU A 76 12.61 -3.82 14.70
CA LEU A 76 11.41 -3.72 15.51
C LEU A 76 11.73 -2.84 16.72
N HIS A 77 11.00 -1.76 16.89
CA HIS A 77 11.17 -0.88 18.04
C HIS A 77 9.93 -0.06 18.34
N GLU A 78 9.87 0.48 19.55
CA GLU A 78 8.90 1.51 19.89
C GLU A 78 9.51 2.89 19.66
N GLN A 79 8.70 3.84 19.21
CA GLN A 79 9.05 5.24 19.22
C GLN A 79 7.89 6.10 19.71
N ASP A 80 8.23 7.32 20.09
CA ASP A 80 7.22 8.30 20.42
C ASP A 80 6.75 9.07 19.18
N ASN A 81 5.45 9.26 19.07
CA ASN A 81 4.79 10.00 18.01
C ASN A 81 3.91 11.14 18.58
N GLY A 82 4.42 11.86 19.58
CA GLY A 82 3.79 13.06 20.11
C GLY A 82 2.61 12.81 21.04
N ILE A 83 1.53 13.58 20.87
CA ILE A 83 0.36 13.57 21.76
C ILE A 83 -0.65 12.52 21.25
N GLY A 84 -1.08 11.62 22.14
CA GLY A 84 -2.15 10.66 21.83
C GLY A 84 -3.52 11.35 21.86
N TRP A 85 -3.89 11.88 23.01
CA TRP A 85 -5.01 12.81 23.12
C TRP A 85 -4.77 13.83 24.22
N LYS A 86 -5.41 14.99 24.09
CA LYS A 86 -5.34 16.07 25.07
C LYS A 86 -6.68 16.77 25.17
N HIS A 87 -7.12 17.05 26.38
CA HIS A 87 -8.30 17.87 26.64
C HIS A 87 -8.03 18.83 27.80
N THR A 88 -8.51 20.07 27.67
CA THR A 88 -8.47 21.07 28.75
C THR A 88 -9.89 21.60 28.96
N ASN A 89 -10.44 21.38 30.16
CA ASN A 89 -11.74 21.91 30.53
C ASN A 89 -11.56 23.31 31.11
N TRP A 90 -11.98 24.34 30.36
CA TRP A 90 -11.84 25.74 30.78
C TRP A 90 -12.67 26.08 32.03
N ARG A 91 -13.77 25.36 32.31
CA ARG A 91 -14.63 25.62 33.48
C ARG A 91 -13.99 25.17 34.79
N THR A 92 -13.20 24.11 34.75
CA THR A 92 -12.54 23.53 35.93
C THR A 92 -11.02 23.74 35.93
N SER A 93 -10.47 24.35 34.88
CA SER A 93 -9.02 24.48 34.62
C SER A 93 -8.26 23.15 34.64
N ARG A 94 -8.95 22.01 34.47
CA ARG A 94 -8.32 20.68 34.48
C ARG A 94 -7.85 20.30 33.08
N ALA A 95 -6.58 19.94 32.96
CA ALA A 95 -5.99 19.39 31.74
C ALA A 95 -5.68 17.89 31.91
N VAL A 96 -5.87 17.12 30.84
CA VAL A 96 -5.45 15.71 30.72
C VAL A 96 -4.71 15.55 29.39
N VAL A 97 -3.61 14.79 29.40
CA VAL A 97 -2.80 14.50 28.22
C VAL A 97 -2.27 13.08 28.29
N THR A 98 -2.20 12.44 27.13
CA THR A 98 -1.52 11.16 26.93
C THR A 98 -0.52 11.24 25.79
N ARG A 99 0.46 10.35 25.78
CA ARG A 99 1.51 10.24 24.76
C ARG A 99 1.08 9.21 23.72
N ASN A 100 1.36 9.44 22.45
CA ASN A 100 1.17 8.42 21.41
C ASN A 100 2.48 7.66 21.23
N ARG A 101 2.52 6.39 21.64
CA ARG A 101 3.63 5.50 21.34
C ARG A 101 3.24 4.62 20.16
N GLU A 102 4.19 4.38 19.27
CA GLU A 102 4.01 3.50 18.13
C GLU A 102 5.05 2.39 18.11
N LEU A 103 4.61 1.18 17.76
CA LEU A 103 5.47 0.06 17.42
C LEU A 103 5.78 0.13 15.92
N VAL A 104 7.06 0.20 15.58
CA VAL A 104 7.55 0.30 14.21
C VAL A 104 8.18 -1.03 13.81
N VAL A 105 7.69 -1.59 12.71
CA VAL A 105 8.31 -2.71 11.99
C VAL A 105 8.86 -2.14 10.67
N GLN A 106 10.17 -2.05 10.54
CA GLN A 106 10.82 -1.41 9.39
C GLN A 106 11.83 -2.33 8.72
N PHE A 107 11.88 -2.25 7.40
CA PHE A 107 12.98 -2.78 6.59
C PHE A 107 13.35 -1.77 5.50
N VAL A 108 14.61 -1.81 5.07
CA VAL A 108 15.14 -0.93 4.02
C VAL A 108 15.63 -1.80 2.87
N VAL A 109 15.33 -1.41 1.64
CA VAL A 109 15.76 -2.12 0.44
C VAL A 109 16.49 -1.20 -0.52
N THR A 110 17.58 -1.70 -1.11
CA THR A 110 18.33 -1.01 -2.15
C THR A 110 18.08 -1.66 -3.50
N LEU A 111 17.47 -0.92 -4.42
CA LEU A 111 17.20 -1.38 -5.78
C LEU A 111 18.00 -0.52 -6.76
N ALA A 112 19.20 -1.01 -7.05
CA ALA A 112 20.23 -0.32 -7.80
C ALA A 112 20.55 1.05 -7.18
N ASN A 113 20.14 2.15 -7.82
CA ASN A 113 20.44 3.51 -7.37
C ASN A 113 19.46 4.04 -6.30
N TYR A 114 18.38 3.34 -6.01
CA TYR A 114 17.36 3.83 -5.09
C TYR A 114 17.29 3.03 -3.80
N ASP A 115 16.87 3.70 -2.74
CA ASP A 115 16.68 3.11 -1.41
C ASP A 115 15.27 3.41 -0.90
N TYR A 116 14.60 2.38 -0.36
CA TYR A 116 13.24 2.52 0.19
C TYR A 116 13.18 1.99 1.60
N ALA A 117 12.74 2.82 2.54
CA ALA A 117 12.36 2.38 3.87
C ALA A 117 10.84 2.13 3.90
N PHE A 118 10.46 0.89 4.15
CA PHE A 118 9.07 0.50 4.38
C PHE A 118 8.85 0.33 5.88
N ALA A 119 7.88 1.06 6.44
CA ALA A 119 7.58 1.03 7.86
C ALA A 119 6.09 0.76 8.10
N TYR A 120 5.80 -0.29 8.85
CA TYR A 120 4.48 -0.57 9.41
C TYR A 120 4.45 -0.04 10.85
N LYS A 121 3.55 0.89 11.12
CA LYS A 121 3.45 1.56 12.41
C LYS A 121 2.11 1.25 13.05
N PHE A 122 2.15 0.75 14.28
CA PHE A 122 0.99 0.42 15.08
C PHE A 122 0.92 1.36 16.26
N ASP A 123 -0.17 2.12 16.38
CA ASP A 123 -0.33 3.09 17.46
C ASP A 123 -1.35 2.66 18.52
N LEU A 124 -1.38 3.38 19.64
CA LEU A 124 -2.29 3.10 20.76
C LEU A 124 -3.76 3.40 20.43
N SER A 125 -4.03 4.10 19.33
CA SER A 125 -5.39 4.33 18.82
C SER A 125 -5.91 3.17 17.98
N ARG A 126 -5.13 2.10 17.82
CA ARG A 126 -5.38 0.93 16.97
C ARG A 126 -5.31 1.25 15.47
N SER A 127 -4.58 2.30 15.11
CA SER A 127 -4.29 2.62 13.72
C SER A 127 -3.10 1.81 13.23
N ILE A 128 -3.17 1.41 11.95
CA ILE A 128 -2.04 0.83 11.22
C ILE A 128 -1.69 1.84 10.14
N THR A 129 -0.52 2.45 10.26
CA THR A 129 0.03 3.36 9.24
C THR A 129 1.11 2.64 8.45
N ILE A 130 0.97 2.64 7.14
CA ILE A 130 1.98 2.12 6.22
C ILE A 130 2.68 3.31 5.60
N GLU A 131 3.95 3.48 5.95
CA GLU A 131 4.78 4.57 5.47
C GLU A 131 5.85 4.00 4.55
N THR A 132 6.09 4.70 3.44
CA THR A 132 7.21 4.41 2.55
C THR A 132 8.01 5.69 2.38
N ARG A 133 9.31 5.63 2.62
CA ARG A 133 10.25 6.72 2.38
C ARG A 133 11.13 6.35 1.21
N ALA A 134 11.14 7.17 0.17
CA ALA A 134 12.05 7.03 -0.96
C ALA A 134 13.29 7.91 -0.75
N THR A 135 14.47 7.33 -0.93
CA THR A 135 15.76 8.01 -0.85
C THR A 135 16.74 7.37 -1.85
N GLY A 136 18.05 7.55 -1.64
CA GLY A 136 19.10 7.10 -2.55
C GLY A 136 19.49 8.15 -3.56
N ILE A 137 19.86 7.70 -4.76
CA ILE A 137 20.45 8.52 -5.83
C ILE A 137 19.53 8.52 -7.06
N LEU A 138 19.32 9.68 -7.66
CA LEU A 138 18.52 9.81 -8.87
C LEU A 138 19.10 8.98 -10.03
N SER A 139 18.22 8.35 -10.81
CA SER A 139 18.61 7.77 -12.10
C SER A 139 18.81 8.89 -13.12
N VAL A 140 20.00 8.99 -13.70
CA VAL A 140 20.41 10.13 -14.54
C VAL A 140 20.85 9.71 -15.94
N VAL A 141 20.77 10.66 -16.87
CA VAL A 141 21.35 10.57 -18.21
C VAL A 141 22.21 11.80 -18.49
N SER A 142 23.07 11.70 -19.50
CA SER A 142 23.87 12.84 -19.96
C SER A 142 23.00 13.88 -20.67
N ILE A 143 23.42 15.15 -20.57
CA ILE A 143 22.89 16.26 -21.38
C ILE A 143 24.03 17.19 -21.81
N ASP A 144 23.97 17.68 -23.04
CA ASP A 144 24.98 18.60 -23.56
C ASP A 144 24.97 19.95 -22.81
N PRO A 145 26.13 20.62 -22.71
CA PRO A 145 26.23 21.93 -22.08
C PRO A 145 25.23 22.95 -22.66
N GLY A 146 24.57 23.71 -21.78
CA GLY A 146 23.61 24.75 -22.16
C GLY A 146 22.26 24.26 -22.68
N LYS A 147 22.07 22.94 -22.89
CA LYS A 147 20.76 22.40 -23.25
C LYS A 147 19.85 22.29 -22.04
N ARG A 148 18.55 22.49 -22.27
CA ARG A 148 17.47 22.29 -21.29
C ARG A 148 16.40 21.38 -21.88
N SER A 149 15.65 20.70 -21.03
CA SER A 149 14.49 19.91 -21.44
C SER A 149 13.20 20.55 -20.92
N LYS A 150 12.12 20.42 -21.70
CA LYS A 150 10.77 20.81 -21.29
C LYS A 150 10.16 19.81 -20.28
N TYR A 151 10.63 18.57 -20.31
CA TYR A 151 9.98 17.45 -19.62
C TYR A 151 10.75 16.96 -18.41
N VAL A 152 12.00 17.36 -18.22
CA VAL A 152 12.89 16.81 -17.19
C VAL A 152 13.88 17.86 -16.71
N ASN A 153 14.42 17.67 -15.50
CA ASN A 153 15.27 18.65 -14.84
C ASN A 153 16.76 18.34 -15.01
N VAL A 154 17.57 19.39 -15.18
CA VAL A 154 19.04 19.29 -15.11
C VAL A 154 19.44 19.35 -13.64
N ALA A 155 19.94 18.25 -13.10
CA ALA A 155 20.33 18.17 -11.69
C ALA A 155 21.68 18.84 -11.43
N SER A 156 22.58 18.79 -12.42
CA SER A 156 23.93 19.38 -12.39
C SER A 156 24.43 19.54 -13.84
N PRO A 157 25.43 20.40 -14.14
CA PRO A 157 25.99 20.47 -15.49
C PRO A 157 26.39 19.09 -16.04
N GLY A 158 25.85 18.74 -17.20
CA GLY A 158 26.06 17.42 -17.82
C GLY A 158 25.13 16.30 -17.33
N VAL A 159 24.31 16.54 -16.30
CA VAL A 159 23.49 15.52 -15.62
C VAL A 159 22.00 15.88 -15.68
N LEU A 160 21.23 15.05 -16.38
CA LEU A 160 19.79 15.18 -16.55
C LEU A 160 19.06 14.12 -15.72
N ALA A 161 18.24 14.56 -14.77
CA ALA A 161 17.37 13.70 -13.98
C ALA A 161 16.02 13.58 -14.69
N GLN A 162 15.70 12.37 -15.18
CA GLN A 162 14.45 12.16 -15.89
C GLN A 162 13.28 12.06 -14.93
N ASN A 163 12.12 12.58 -15.33
CA ASN A 163 10.88 12.38 -14.60
C ASN A 163 10.50 10.90 -14.68
N TYR A 164 10.09 10.35 -13.54
CA TYR A 164 9.67 8.97 -13.40
C TYR A 164 8.60 8.90 -12.30
N GLU A 165 7.81 7.83 -12.32
CA GLU A 165 6.78 7.54 -11.34
C GLU A 165 7.02 6.19 -10.71
N HIS A 166 6.29 5.96 -9.63
CA HIS A 166 6.84 5.21 -8.56
C HIS A 166 5.70 4.85 -7.61
N VAL A 167 5.22 3.64 -7.85
CA VAL A 167 3.87 3.24 -7.47
C VAL A 167 4.00 1.97 -6.65
N ILE A 168 3.58 2.05 -5.39
CA ILE A 168 3.60 0.93 -4.44
C ILE A 168 2.20 0.35 -4.39
N CYS A 169 2.09 -0.97 -4.43
CA CYS A 169 0.84 -1.66 -4.16
C CYS A 169 0.94 -2.43 -2.84
N VAL A 170 0.04 -2.13 -1.91
CA VAL A 170 -0.08 -2.86 -0.64
C VAL A 170 -1.28 -3.79 -0.74
N ARG A 171 -1.03 -5.09 -0.57
CA ARG A 171 -2.08 -6.10 -0.39
C ARG A 171 -2.48 -6.14 1.08
N MET A 172 -3.77 -5.97 1.35
CA MET A 172 -4.38 -6.12 2.67
C MET A 172 -5.44 -7.22 2.57
N ASP A 173 -5.36 -8.17 3.51
CA ASP A 173 -6.27 -9.30 3.62
C ASP A 173 -7.02 -9.15 4.95
N PRO A 174 -8.04 -8.28 5.01
CA PRO A 174 -8.73 -7.96 6.25
C PRO A 174 -9.43 -9.19 6.83
N ALA A 175 -9.31 -9.33 8.16
CA ALA A 175 -10.08 -10.27 8.97
C ALA A 175 -10.67 -9.51 10.18
N ILE A 176 -11.51 -8.51 9.90
CA ILE A 176 -12.13 -7.65 10.91
C ILE A 176 -13.19 -8.47 11.67
N ASP A 177 -12.90 -8.82 12.92
CA ASP A 177 -13.73 -9.68 13.78
C ASP A 177 -14.13 -11.03 13.14
N GLY A 178 -13.33 -11.50 12.18
CA GLY A 178 -13.58 -12.71 11.41
C GLY A 178 -13.34 -12.52 9.91
N TYR A 179 -13.57 -13.58 9.14
CA TYR A 179 -13.28 -13.63 7.70
C TYR A 179 -14.44 -13.17 6.81
N ASP A 180 -15.65 -13.05 7.36
CA ASP A 180 -16.83 -12.58 6.61
C ASP A 180 -16.85 -11.04 6.63
N ASN A 181 -16.02 -10.43 5.78
CA ASN A 181 -15.88 -8.98 5.67
C ASN A 181 -16.62 -8.43 4.45
N THR A 182 -16.94 -7.13 4.46
CA THR A 182 -17.57 -6.46 3.33
C THR A 182 -17.04 -5.05 3.22
N VAL A 183 -16.48 -4.70 2.07
CA VAL A 183 -16.08 -3.31 1.80
C VAL A 183 -17.30 -2.46 1.47
N ARG A 184 -17.37 -1.24 2.03
CA ARG A 184 -18.45 -0.27 1.73
C ARG A 184 -17.87 1.05 1.26
N CYS A 185 -18.49 1.65 0.24
CA CYS A 185 -18.07 2.95 -0.32
C CYS A 185 -19.15 4.02 -0.08
N GLY A 186 -18.74 5.28 0.10
CA GLY A 186 -19.66 6.39 0.38
C GLY A 186 -19.53 7.60 -0.55
N PRO A 187 -20.62 8.34 -0.83
CA PRO A 187 -20.66 9.40 -1.85
C PRO A 187 -20.27 10.81 -1.36
N LYS A 188 -20.15 11.72 -2.36
CA LYS A 188 -19.78 13.14 -2.31
C LYS A 188 -20.85 14.07 -1.71
N ASN A 189 -20.38 15.18 -1.14
CA ASN A 189 -21.13 16.33 -0.60
C ASN A 189 -21.58 17.30 -1.72
N PRO A 190 -22.88 17.36 -2.07
CA PRO A 190 -23.34 18.21 -3.17
C PRO A 190 -23.85 19.60 -2.75
N VAL A 191 -23.98 19.91 -1.44
CA VAL A 191 -24.65 21.16 -1.00
C VAL A 191 -24.01 21.86 0.20
N GLY A 192 -22.73 21.61 0.50
CA GLY A 192 -21.86 22.55 1.24
C GLY A 192 -22.15 22.84 2.72
N ASN A 193 -23.30 22.44 3.29
CA ASN A 193 -23.66 22.70 4.69
C ASN A 193 -24.29 21.49 5.43
N LEU A 194 -24.60 20.40 4.72
CA LEU A 194 -25.09 19.14 5.27
C LEU A 194 -24.33 17.98 4.61
N TYR A 195 -23.93 16.97 5.40
CA TYR A 195 -23.36 15.73 4.87
C TYR A 195 -24.18 14.53 5.33
N GLU A 196 -24.46 13.61 4.41
CA GLU A 196 -25.03 12.30 4.68
C GLU A 196 -23.98 11.25 4.26
N VAL A 197 -23.57 10.38 5.19
CA VAL A 197 -22.68 9.26 4.86
C VAL A 197 -23.53 8.10 4.37
N ARG A 198 -23.63 7.91 3.06
CA ARG A 198 -24.19 6.66 2.50
C ARG A 198 -23.11 5.60 2.41
N ARG A 199 -23.48 4.33 2.54
CA ARG A 199 -22.55 3.20 2.48
C ARG A 199 -23.15 2.10 1.61
N GLU A 200 -22.64 1.96 0.40
CA GLU A 200 -23.05 0.90 -0.51
C GLU A 200 -22.06 -0.28 -0.42
N PRO A 201 -22.55 -1.51 -0.22
CA PRO A 201 -21.67 -2.69 -0.21
C PRO A 201 -21.06 -2.93 -1.58
N VAL A 202 -19.81 -3.36 -1.60
CA VAL A 202 -19.13 -3.80 -2.82
C VAL A 202 -19.43 -5.29 -3.03
N GLU A 203 -20.41 -5.59 -3.89
CA GLU A 203 -20.88 -6.96 -4.11
C GLU A 203 -20.05 -7.74 -5.14
N LYS A 204 -19.18 -7.08 -5.90
CA LYS A 204 -18.36 -7.70 -6.95
C LYS A 204 -16.96 -7.10 -6.92
N SER A 205 -15.98 -7.91 -7.34
CA SER A 205 -14.62 -7.44 -7.50
C SER A 205 -14.60 -6.22 -8.43
N LYS A 206 -13.99 -5.13 -7.99
CA LYS A 206 -13.94 -3.86 -8.72
C LYS A 206 -12.80 -2.99 -8.21
N TRP A 207 -12.44 -1.97 -8.98
CA TRP A 207 -11.63 -0.88 -8.48
C TRP A 207 -12.51 0.25 -7.93
N VAL A 208 -11.94 1.07 -7.06
CA VAL A 208 -12.49 2.33 -6.57
C VAL A 208 -11.33 3.33 -6.47
N ASP A 209 -11.51 4.54 -6.97
CA ASP A 209 -10.51 5.60 -6.82
C ASP A 209 -10.68 6.30 -5.47
N ALA A 210 -9.61 6.96 -5.00
CA ALA A 210 -9.53 7.44 -3.63
C ALA A 210 -10.75 8.30 -3.25
N THR A 211 -11.49 7.82 -2.26
CA THR A 211 -12.54 8.54 -1.55
C THR A 211 -12.24 8.36 -0.07
N THR A 212 -12.31 9.44 0.71
CA THR A 212 -12.09 9.37 2.16
C THR A 212 -13.11 8.42 2.79
N GLN A 213 -12.64 7.28 3.30
CA GLN A 213 -13.44 6.37 4.11
C GLN A 213 -13.08 6.56 5.59
N HIS A 214 -14.05 6.40 6.48
CA HIS A 214 -13.87 6.65 7.91
C HIS A 214 -12.80 5.76 8.58
N ASN A 215 -12.46 4.61 7.99
CA ASN A 215 -11.56 3.61 8.57
C ASN A 215 -10.41 3.20 7.64
N PHE A 216 -10.35 3.76 6.43
CA PHE A 216 -9.30 3.52 5.46
C PHE A 216 -9.05 4.80 4.67
N THR A 217 -7.82 5.29 4.70
CA THR A 217 -7.46 6.57 4.08
C THR A 217 -6.30 6.32 3.12
N PRO A 218 -6.59 5.94 1.87
CA PRO A 218 -5.54 5.86 0.87
C PRO A 218 -5.00 7.26 0.61
N ALA A 219 -3.73 7.36 0.22
CA ALA A 219 -3.17 8.64 -0.19
C ALA A 219 -3.83 9.09 -1.51
N ASP A 220 -4.38 10.31 -1.53
CA ASP A 220 -4.97 10.93 -2.72
C ASP A 220 -3.89 11.36 -3.70
N THR A 221 -3.29 10.40 -4.41
CA THR A 221 -2.12 10.64 -5.27
C THR A 221 -2.43 10.52 -6.75
N GLN A 222 -1.65 11.21 -7.59
CA GLN A 222 -1.73 11.08 -9.04
C GLN A 222 -1.55 9.61 -9.48
N LEU A 223 -2.48 9.09 -10.29
CA LEU A 223 -2.41 7.78 -10.92
C LEU A 223 -1.39 7.77 -12.07
N LEU A 224 -1.05 6.58 -12.58
CA LEU A 224 -0.06 6.38 -13.64
C LEU A 224 -0.28 7.32 -14.83
N LEU A 225 0.76 8.09 -15.19
CA LEU A 225 0.74 9.08 -16.27
C LEU A 225 0.97 8.47 -17.65
N ALA A 226 1.47 7.24 -17.73
CA ALA A 226 1.68 6.55 -18.99
C ALA A 226 0.36 6.42 -19.76
N GLN A 227 0.41 6.62 -21.09
CA GLN A 227 -0.76 6.45 -21.95
C GLN A 227 -1.36 5.04 -21.78
N ARG A 228 -2.68 4.93 -21.78
CA ARG A 228 -3.38 3.67 -21.44
C ARG A 228 -3.00 2.52 -22.38
N GLU A 229 -2.75 2.80 -23.64
CA GLU A 229 -2.40 1.82 -24.68
C GLU A 229 -0.91 1.44 -24.65
N SER A 230 -0.10 2.15 -23.87
CA SER A 230 1.33 1.88 -23.75
C SER A 230 1.59 0.56 -23.01
N ILE A 231 2.68 -0.13 -23.37
CA ILE A 231 3.13 -1.36 -22.70
C ILE A 231 3.26 -1.14 -21.18
N GLN A 232 3.63 0.07 -20.80
CA GLN A 232 3.83 0.57 -19.46
C GLN A 232 2.55 0.42 -18.65
N ALA A 233 1.46 1.01 -19.15
CA ALA A 233 0.15 0.96 -18.53
C ALA A 233 -0.45 -0.45 -18.59
N GLN A 234 -0.24 -1.18 -19.69
CA GLN A 234 -0.76 -2.54 -19.87
C GLN A 234 -0.15 -3.56 -18.91
N ARG A 235 1.08 -3.35 -18.44
CA ARG A 235 1.78 -4.24 -17.49
C ARG A 235 1.55 -3.89 -16.01
N ALA A 236 1.02 -2.71 -15.73
CA ALA A 236 0.81 -2.20 -14.39
C ALA A 236 -0.63 -1.69 -14.25
N LEU A 237 -1.61 -2.58 -14.46
CA LEU A 237 -3.02 -2.22 -14.37
C LEU A 237 -3.35 -1.73 -12.95
N PHE A 238 -2.71 -2.33 -11.93
CA PHE A 238 -2.85 -1.89 -10.53
C PHE A 238 -2.64 -0.38 -10.33
N ALA A 239 -1.76 0.24 -11.10
CA ALA A 239 -1.41 1.66 -10.99
C ALA A 239 -2.43 2.60 -11.65
N GLN A 240 -3.46 2.06 -12.31
CA GLN A 240 -4.51 2.83 -12.96
C GLN A 240 -5.67 3.20 -12.01
N HIS A 241 -5.67 2.65 -10.79
CA HIS A 241 -6.67 2.93 -9.77
C HIS A 241 -6.06 2.93 -8.36
N HIS A 242 -6.67 3.66 -7.42
CA HIS A 242 -6.16 3.75 -6.04
C HIS A 242 -6.43 2.52 -5.21
N VAL A 243 -7.56 1.86 -5.44
CA VAL A 243 -8.01 0.71 -4.66
C VAL A 243 -8.60 -0.34 -5.58
N TRP A 244 -8.21 -1.59 -5.38
CA TRP A 244 -8.80 -2.77 -6.00
C TRP A 244 -9.34 -3.67 -4.90
N ILE A 245 -10.57 -4.15 -5.10
CA ILE A 245 -11.26 -5.07 -4.20
C ILE A 245 -11.46 -6.36 -4.98
N THR A 246 -10.92 -7.46 -4.47
CA THR A 246 -10.93 -8.75 -5.14
C THR A 246 -11.28 -9.84 -4.14
N ARG A 247 -12.06 -10.84 -4.54
CA ARG A 247 -12.25 -12.05 -3.71
C ARG A 247 -10.90 -12.73 -3.46
N TYR A 248 -10.68 -13.20 -2.23
CA TYR A 248 -9.52 -14.02 -1.90
C TYR A 248 -9.43 -15.25 -2.81
N LEU A 249 -8.21 -15.53 -3.25
CA LEU A 249 -7.83 -16.78 -3.87
C LEU A 249 -6.40 -17.10 -3.47
N ASP A 250 -6.16 -18.36 -3.15
CA ASP A 250 -4.80 -18.84 -2.88
C ASP A 250 -3.87 -18.51 -4.06
N GLN A 251 -2.64 -18.14 -3.73
CA GLN A 251 -1.57 -17.77 -4.68
C GLN A 251 -1.77 -16.42 -5.40
N GLU A 252 -2.82 -15.66 -5.10
CA GLU A 252 -3.00 -14.30 -5.62
C GLU A 252 -2.37 -13.23 -4.73
N LEU A 253 -1.04 -13.17 -4.81
CA LEU A 253 -0.22 -12.35 -3.93
C LEU A 253 0.31 -11.08 -4.60
N TYR A 254 0.42 -11.07 -5.94
CA TYR A 254 1.19 -10.06 -6.67
C TYR A 254 0.29 -9.24 -7.60
N ALA A 255 0.26 -7.92 -7.37
CA ALA A 255 -0.65 -7.04 -8.12
C ALA A 255 -0.37 -7.01 -9.64
N GLY A 256 0.91 -7.07 -10.05
CA GLY A 256 1.31 -7.17 -11.46
C GLY A 256 1.40 -8.60 -12.01
N GLY A 257 0.97 -9.61 -11.24
CA GLY A 257 1.12 -11.02 -11.56
C GLY A 257 2.48 -11.62 -11.20
N ARG A 258 2.59 -12.95 -11.32
CA ARG A 258 3.75 -13.74 -10.84
C ARG A 258 5.04 -13.53 -11.65
N TYR A 259 4.91 -13.26 -12.95
CA TYR A 259 6.05 -13.16 -13.87
C TYR A 259 6.08 -11.81 -14.59
N PRO A 260 6.39 -10.71 -13.87
CA PRO A 260 6.36 -9.38 -14.45
C PRO A 260 7.58 -9.07 -15.33
N LEU A 261 8.68 -9.84 -15.21
CA LEU A 261 9.92 -9.60 -15.95
C LEU A 261 9.69 -9.71 -17.45
N GLN A 262 10.01 -8.65 -18.20
CA GLN A 262 9.81 -8.54 -19.65
C GLN A 262 8.38 -8.84 -20.15
N SER A 263 7.37 -8.80 -19.27
CA SER A 263 5.98 -8.97 -19.69
C SER A 263 5.58 -7.87 -20.69
N LYS A 264 4.55 -8.12 -21.50
CA LYS A 264 3.97 -7.09 -22.41
C LYS A 264 2.62 -6.57 -21.93
N LYS A 265 1.97 -7.34 -21.07
CA LYS A 265 0.72 -7.06 -20.39
C LYS A 265 0.74 -7.74 -19.03
N GLU A 266 -0.06 -7.24 -18.11
CA GLU A 266 -0.33 -7.89 -16.83
C GLU A 266 -1.07 -9.21 -17.07
N VAL A 267 -0.69 -10.26 -16.36
CA VAL A 267 -1.33 -11.59 -16.40
C VAL A 267 -1.33 -12.17 -15.00
N GLY A 268 -2.50 -12.57 -14.51
CA GLY A 268 -2.68 -13.11 -13.16
C GLY A 268 -2.48 -12.07 -12.05
N GLY A 269 -2.62 -10.78 -12.37
CA GLY A 269 -2.59 -9.67 -11.44
C GLY A 269 -4.00 -9.16 -11.06
N VAL A 270 -4.07 -7.99 -10.43
CA VAL A 270 -5.34 -7.39 -9.99
C VAL A 270 -6.28 -7.06 -11.13
N GLY A 271 -5.76 -6.77 -12.32
CA GLY A 271 -6.57 -6.50 -13.50
C GLY A 271 -7.31 -7.73 -14.01
N ASP A 272 -6.78 -8.93 -13.80
CA ASP A 272 -7.51 -10.18 -14.09
C ASP A 272 -8.42 -10.55 -12.92
N ALA A 273 -7.97 -10.37 -11.68
CA ALA A 273 -8.76 -10.62 -10.49
C ALA A 273 -10.03 -9.75 -10.43
N GLY A 274 -9.92 -8.47 -10.79
CA GLY A 274 -11.01 -7.50 -10.83
C GLY A 274 -12.03 -7.74 -11.95
N LYS A 275 -11.67 -8.48 -13.01
CA LYS A 275 -12.59 -8.84 -14.11
C LYS A 275 -13.46 -10.05 -13.79
N ARG A 276 -13.16 -10.81 -12.74
CA ARG A 276 -13.96 -11.97 -12.39
C ARG A 276 -15.33 -11.50 -11.90
N GLU A 277 -16.37 -11.88 -12.61
CA GLU A 277 -17.78 -11.74 -12.19
C GLU A 277 -18.13 -12.70 -11.03
N ASN A 278 -17.19 -12.95 -10.14
CA ASN A 278 -17.48 -13.64 -8.90
C ASN A 278 -18.10 -12.60 -7.97
N ASN A 279 -19.40 -12.74 -7.70
CA ASN A 279 -20.03 -11.99 -6.63
C ASN A 279 -19.18 -12.19 -5.35
N ALA A 280 -18.70 -11.10 -4.77
CA ALA A 280 -18.24 -11.04 -3.39
C ALA A 280 -19.39 -11.45 -2.43
N CYS A 281 -20.64 -11.50 -2.91
CA CYS A 281 -21.81 -12.02 -2.21
C CYS A 281 -22.49 -13.20 -2.93
N ARG A 282 -22.38 -14.43 -2.41
CA ARG A 282 -23.48 -15.41 -2.54
C ARG A 282 -24.10 -15.59 -1.16
N GLY A 283 -25.20 -14.88 -0.90
CA GLY A 283 -26.16 -15.30 0.10
C GLY A 283 -26.80 -16.64 -0.33
N PRO A 284 -27.34 -17.43 0.60
CA PRO A 284 -28.01 -18.68 0.25
C PRO A 284 -29.21 -18.37 -0.64
N SER A 285 -29.21 -18.91 -1.84
CA SER A 285 -30.40 -18.96 -2.68
C SER A 285 -31.45 -19.82 -1.98
N ASP A 286 -32.65 -19.27 -1.89
CA ASP A 286 -33.90 -19.98 -1.61
C ASP A 286 -34.16 -20.40 -0.15
N GLN A 287 -34.77 -19.49 0.63
CA GLN A 287 -35.68 -19.85 1.72
C GLN A 287 -36.84 -18.86 1.76
N THR A 288 -37.86 -19.13 0.97
CA THR A 288 -39.22 -18.75 1.33
C THR A 288 -39.64 -19.61 2.53
N ALA A 289 -39.37 -19.15 3.75
CA ALA A 289 -39.98 -19.66 4.97
C ALA A 289 -40.11 -18.51 5.98
N PRO A 290 -41.28 -18.31 6.62
CA PRO A 290 -41.63 -17.05 7.28
C PRO A 290 -40.92 -16.86 8.62
N ASP A 291 -40.59 -15.60 8.89
CA ASP A 291 -40.04 -15.08 10.14
C ASP A 291 -40.77 -15.63 11.39
N ARG A 292 -40.03 -16.34 12.25
CA ARG A 292 -40.40 -16.49 13.66
C ARG A 292 -39.52 -15.58 14.50
N PHE A 293 -40.14 -14.49 14.93
CA PHE A 293 -39.73 -13.62 16.03
C PHE A 293 -39.20 -14.44 17.22
N LEU A 294 -37.93 -14.25 17.57
CA LEU A 294 -37.43 -14.54 18.92
C LEU A 294 -37.21 -13.21 19.64
N GLN A 295 -38.09 -12.95 20.61
CA GLN A 295 -38.01 -11.83 21.53
C GLN A 295 -36.78 -11.95 22.46
N PRO A 296 -36.24 -10.81 22.96
CA PRO A 296 -35.08 -10.78 23.84
C PRO A 296 -35.42 -11.35 25.22
N LYS A 297 -34.63 -12.33 25.69
CA LYS A 297 -34.65 -12.72 27.11
C LYS A 297 -33.88 -11.68 27.92
N SER A 298 -34.59 -11.06 28.86
CA SER A 298 -34.03 -10.24 29.93
C SER A 298 -33.12 -11.07 30.84
N ILE A 299 -31.96 -10.53 31.16
CA ILE A 299 -31.05 -11.07 32.17
C ILE A 299 -31.49 -10.50 33.52
N HIS A 300 -31.89 -11.40 34.43
CA HIS A 300 -31.77 -11.24 35.87
C HIS A 300 -30.80 -12.31 36.37
#